data_AF-A0AAD8YM55-F1
#
_entry.id   AF-A0AAD8YM55-F1
#
_cell.length_a   1.000
_cell.length_b   1.000
_cell.length_c   1.000
_cell.angle_alpha   90.00
_cell.angle_beta   90.00
_cell.angle_gamma   90.00
#
_symmetry.space_group_name_H-M   'P 1'
#
loop_
_entity.id
_entity.type
_entity.pdbx_description
1 polymer ?
#
loop_
_entity_poly.entity_id
_entity_poly.type
_entity_poly.pdbx_seq_one_letter_code
_entity_poly.pdbx_strand_id
1 'polypeptide(L)'
;MLSLLLRRLRDCKSTERNVLEQTNRCSSFLKLLRSAKSVEQQITIPEGDDDLAMYGWLFPVLVERPQQLSNLLLEMGYDAPCGATQLKPVGDDCTLTKAFFDRVLYLPVTSQKFTTKDQQNLIKALSAALSLKIATLTTEGLSQTEDALATENCSNHLLLRYLAGFTLYRESTCD
;
A
#
# COMPACT_ATOMS: atom_id res chain seq x y z
N MET A 1 31.52 23.34 17.03
CA MET A 1 30.07 23.54 16.83
C MET A 1 29.70 23.89 15.38
N LEU A 2 30.38 24.84 14.71
CA LEU A 2 30.09 25.21 13.32
C LEU A 2 30.16 24.04 12.31
N SER A 3 31.09 23.10 12.50
CA SER A 3 31.25 21.92 11.64
C SER A 3 30.05 20.96 11.69
N LEU A 4 29.41 20.82 12.85
CA LEU A 4 28.18 20.02 13.02
C LEU A 4 26.99 20.71 12.35
N LEU A 5 26.90 22.03 12.47
CA LEU A 5 25.83 22.83 11.85
C LEU A 5 25.95 22.82 10.32
N LEU A 6 27.16 22.98 9.78
CA LEU A 6 27.46 22.82 8.36
C LEU A 6 27.16 21.40 7.85
N ARG A 7 27.49 20.36 8.63
CA ARG A 7 27.15 18.97 8.28
C ARG A 7 25.63 18.77 8.24
N ARG A 8 24.90 19.20 9.28
CA ARG A 8 23.43 19.12 9.31
C ARG A 8 22.79 19.90 8.16
N LEU A 9 23.30 21.08 7.80
CA LEU A 9 22.79 21.85 6.65
C LEU A 9 23.04 21.15 5.30
N ARG A 10 24.20 20.51 5.12
CA ARG A 10 24.46 19.68 3.92
C ARG A 10 23.56 18.45 3.88
N ASP A 11 23.41 17.79 5.03
CA ASP A 11 22.53 16.63 5.17
C ASP A 11 21.08 17.01 4.89
N CYS A 12 20.61 18.19 5.32
CA CYS A 12 19.27 18.71 5.01
C CYS A 12 19.06 18.85 3.50
N LYS A 13 19.99 19.51 2.78
CA LYS A 13 19.86 19.67 1.32
C LYS A 13 19.89 18.34 0.57
N SER A 14 20.72 17.41 1.01
CA SER A 14 20.76 16.07 0.42
C SER A 14 19.47 15.29 0.70
N THR A 15 18.94 15.41 1.92
CA THR A 15 17.69 14.75 2.34
C THR A 15 16.51 15.29 1.56
N GLU A 16 16.42 16.61 1.39
CA GLU A 16 15.37 17.26 0.61
C GLU A 16 15.33 16.75 -0.84
N ARG A 17 16.49 16.68 -1.51
CA ARG A 17 16.58 16.12 -2.87
C ARG A 17 16.15 14.66 -2.91
N ASN A 18 16.63 13.84 -1.98
CA ASN A 18 16.28 12.42 -1.93
C ASN A 18 14.78 12.21 -1.73
N VAL A 19 14.16 12.97 -0.83
CA VAL A 19 12.71 12.92 -0.56
C VAL A 19 11.92 13.36 -1.80
N LEU A 20 12.36 14.41 -2.48
CA LEU A 20 11.71 14.88 -3.71
C LEU A 20 11.78 13.82 -4.82
N GLU A 21 12.95 13.22 -5.06
CA GLU A 21 13.13 12.15 -6.05
C GLU A 21 12.30 10.92 -5.72
N GLN A 22 12.26 10.53 -4.44
CA GLN A 22 11.45 9.41 -3.96
C GLN A 22 9.96 9.66 -4.15
N THR A 23 9.50 10.88 -3.86
CA THR A 23 8.12 11.31 -4.10
C THR A 23 7.78 11.25 -5.58
N ASN A 24 8.66 11.74 -6.45
CA ASN A 24 8.49 11.70 -7.91
C ASN A 24 8.42 10.28 -8.48
N ARG A 25 9.22 9.35 -7.93
CA ARG A 25 9.17 7.93 -8.32
C ARG A 25 7.84 7.31 -7.93
N CYS A 26 7.36 7.56 -6.73
CA CYS A 26 6.10 6.99 -6.27
C CYS A 26 4.88 7.59 -6.98
N SER A 27 4.90 8.90 -7.27
CA SER A 27 3.84 9.53 -8.06
C SER A 27 3.82 9.02 -9.51
N SER A 28 4.99 8.80 -10.11
CA SER A 28 5.09 8.20 -11.44
C SER A 28 4.57 6.77 -11.46
N PHE A 29 4.94 5.96 -10.47
CA PHE A 29 4.43 4.61 -10.31
C PHE A 29 2.91 4.58 -10.10
N LEU A 30 2.37 5.47 -9.27
CA LEU A 30 0.92 5.58 -9.02
C LEU A 30 0.15 5.86 -10.33
N LYS A 31 0.66 6.75 -11.19
CA LYS A 31 0.07 7.02 -12.50
C LYS A 31 0.06 5.77 -13.38
N LEU A 32 1.16 5.03 -13.41
CA LEU A 32 1.25 3.77 -14.17
C LEU A 32 0.29 2.71 -13.60
N LEU A 33 0.19 2.60 -12.28
CA LEU A 33 -0.69 1.65 -11.60
C LEU A 33 -2.17 1.95 -11.90
N ARG A 34 -2.59 3.22 -11.83
CA ARG A 34 -3.95 3.67 -12.22
C ARG A 34 -4.23 3.46 -13.72
N SER A 35 -3.20 3.51 -14.58
CA SER A 35 -3.39 3.19 -16.01
C SER A 35 -3.60 1.70 -16.29
N ALA A 36 -3.19 0.83 -15.37
CA ALA A 36 -3.28 -0.62 -15.49
C ALA A 36 -4.61 -1.14 -14.91
N LYS A 37 -5.69 -1.04 -15.70
CA LYS A 37 -7.06 -1.38 -15.27
C LYS A 37 -7.22 -2.74 -14.59
N SER A 38 -6.49 -3.78 -15.04
CA SER A 38 -6.56 -5.13 -14.46
C SER A 38 -6.07 -5.18 -13.01
N VAL A 39 -5.10 -4.33 -12.67
CA VAL A 39 -4.52 -4.22 -11.33
C VAL A 39 -5.35 -3.26 -10.48
N GLU A 40 -5.76 -2.13 -11.05
CA GLU A 40 -6.58 -1.11 -10.37
C GLU A 40 -7.89 -1.68 -9.81
N GLN A 41 -8.53 -2.61 -10.51
CA GLN A 41 -9.77 -3.23 -10.05
C GLN A 41 -9.61 -4.18 -8.85
N GLN A 42 -8.39 -4.66 -8.60
CA GLN A 42 -8.11 -5.69 -7.59
C GLN A 42 -7.32 -5.16 -6.38
N ILE A 43 -6.79 -3.94 -6.50
CA ILE A 43 -5.97 -3.29 -5.48
C ILE A 43 -6.63 -1.96 -5.12
N THR A 44 -6.83 -1.71 -3.83
CA THR A 44 -7.23 -0.39 -3.35
C THR A 44 -5.99 0.37 -2.88
N ILE A 45 -5.85 1.61 -3.35
CA ILE A 45 -4.75 2.49 -2.94
C ILE A 45 -5.30 3.43 -1.86
N PRO A 46 -4.73 3.45 -0.65
CA PRO A 46 -5.14 4.40 0.38
C PRO A 46 -4.95 5.83 -0.11
N GLU A 47 -6.01 6.63 -0.10
CA GLU A 47 -5.95 8.06 -0.42
C GLU A 47 -5.84 8.86 0.88
N GLY A 48 -4.92 9.82 0.91
CA GLY A 48 -4.81 10.79 2.00
C GLY A 48 -5.59 12.05 1.64
N ASP A 49 -6.15 12.73 2.64
CA ASP A 49 -7.03 13.91 2.48
C ASP A 49 -6.35 15.11 1.79
N ASP A 50 -5.02 15.17 1.80
CA ASP A 50 -4.27 16.39 1.44
C ASP A 50 -3.47 16.30 0.13
N ASP A 51 -3.75 15.35 -0.76
CA ASP A 51 -2.85 15.00 -1.90
C ASP A 51 -1.38 14.77 -1.44
N LEU A 52 -1.19 14.65 -0.13
CA LEU A 52 0.09 14.74 0.54
C LEU A 52 0.88 13.50 0.19
N ALA A 53 2.15 13.72 -0.07
CA ALA A 53 3.19 12.78 -0.45
C ALA A 53 3.46 11.70 0.62
N MET A 54 2.43 11.06 1.18
CA MET A 54 2.53 9.87 2.03
C MET A 54 3.31 8.75 1.35
N TYR A 55 3.34 8.76 0.01
CA TYR A 55 4.12 7.84 -0.81
C TYR A 55 5.63 8.06 -0.73
N GLY A 56 6.10 9.00 0.08
CA GLY A 56 7.52 9.27 0.24
C GLY A 56 8.27 8.13 0.89
N TRP A 57 7.73 7.38 1.86
CA TRP A 57 8.52 6.40 2.63
C TRP A 57 8.11 4.95 2.41
N LEU A 58 6.82 4.72 2.23
CA LEU A 58 6.23 3.43 1.94
C LEU A 58 5.19 3.62 0.85
N PHE A 59 4.93 2.56 0.08
CA PHE A 59 3.85 2.55 -0.91
C PHE A 59 2.83 1.49 -0.52
N PRO A 60 1.85 1.84 0.34
CA PRO A 60 0.86 0.89 0.81
C PRO A 60 -0.17 0.63 -0.28
N VAL A 61 -0.58 -0.62 -0.39
CA VAL A 61 -1.72 -1.05 -1.16
C VAL A 61 -2.56 -2.03 -0.34
N LEU A 62 -3.87 -1.99 -0.51
CA LEU A 62 -4.80 -2.89 0.15
C LEU A 62 -5.25 -3.96 -0.83
N VAL A 63 -5.09 -5.21 -0.41
CA VAL A 63 -5.45 -6.40 -1.18
C VAL A 63 -6.18 -7.39 -0.28
N GLU A 64 -6.99 -8.27 -0.84
CA GLU A 64 -7.75 -9.24 -0.04
C GLU A 64 -6.86 -10.28 0.65
N ARG A 65 -5.77 -10.69 0.00
CA ARG A 65 -4.88 -11.76 0.46
C ARG A 65 -3.42 -11.31 0.38
N PRO A 66 -2.99 -10.36 1.23
CA PRO A 66 -1.66 -9.75 1.10
C PRO A 66 -0.54 -10.76 1.26
N GLN A 67 -0.67 -11.72 2.17
CA GLN A 67 0.36 -12.76 2.41
C GLN A 67 0.62 -13.62 1.17
N GLN A 68 -0.45 -14.06 0.49
CA GLN A 68 -0.31 -14.85 -0.73
C GLN A 68 0.32 -14.04 -1.85
N LEU A 69 -0.13 -12.78 -2.03
CA LEU A 69 0.44 -11.89 -3.04
C LEU A 69 1.91 -11.58 -2.75
N SER A 70 2.27 -11.37 -1.49
CA SER A 70 3.65 -11.16 -1.06
C SER A 70 4.55 -12.34 -1.40
N ASN A 71 4.10 -13.57 -1.11
CA ASN A 71 4.86 -14.77 -1.45
C ASN A 71 5.07 -14.91 -2.96
N LEU A 72 4.02 -14.67 -3.77
CA LEU A 72 4.13 -14.70 -5.23
C LEU A 72 5.07 -13.61 -5.77
N LEU A 73 4.99 -12.41 -5.21
CA LEU A 73 5.90 -11.32 -5.57
C LEU A 73 7.34 -11.65 -5.19
N LEU A 74 7.55 -12.28 -4.04
CA LEU A 74 8.86 -12.71 -3.57
C LEU A 74 9.46 -13.76 -4.50
N GLU A 75 8.67 -14.74 -4.96
CA GLU A 75 9.08 -15.71 -5.99
C GLU A 75 9.46 -15.03 -7.31
N MET A 76 8.82 -13.90 -7.63
CA MET A 76 9.16 -13.05 -8.78
C MET A 76 10.33 -12.09 -8.53
N GLY A 77 10.97 -12.14 -7.35
CA GLY A 77 12.12 -11.31 -6.99
C GLY A 77 11.78 -9.95 -6.39
N TYR A 78 10.53 -9.73 -5.98
CA TYR A 78 10.07 -8.49 -5.33
C TYR A 78 9.74 -8.74 -3.86
N ASP A 79 10.52 -8.12 -2.98
CA ASP A 79 10.22 -8.11 -1.54
C ASP A 79 9.12 -7.08 -1.25
N ALA A 80 7.89 -7.56 -1.08
CA ALA A 80 6.72 -6.76 -0.75
C ALA A 80 6.18 -7.20 0.62
N PRO A 81 6.63 -6.60 1.73
CA PRO A 81 6.22 -7.03 3.06
C PRO A 81 4.74 -6.73 3.32
N CYS A 82 4.06 -7.66 4.01
CA CYS A 82 2.68 -7.46 4.48
C CYS A 82 2.67 -6.93 5.90
N GLY A 83 1.95 -5.82 6.11
CA GLY A 83 1.61 -5.33 7.44
C GLY A 83 2.77 -5.03 8.40
N ALA A 84 2.55 -4.07 9.29
CA ALA A 84 3.32 -3.97 10.51
C ALA A 84 2.82 -5.06 11.46
N THR A 85 3.31 -6.29 11.34
CA THR A 85 2.89 -7.42 12.21
C THR A 85 3.04 -7.11 13.70
N GLN A 86 3.83 -6.09 14.06
CA GLN A 86 4.09 -5.63 15.42
C GLN A 86 3.22 -4.43 15.87
N LEU A 87 2.51 -3.74 14.97
CA LEU A 87 1.68 -2.57 15.32
C LEU A 87 0.18 -2.89 15.30
N LYS A 88 -0.19 -4.09 15.75
CA LYS A 88 -1.61 -4.42 15.92
C LYS A 88 -2.19 -3.54 17.04
N PRO A 89 -3.39 -2.97 16.85
CA PRO A 89 -4.06 -2.23 17.92
C PRO A 89 -4.17 -3.12 19.16
N VAL A 90 -3.90 -2.53 20.33
CA VAL A 90 -4.06 -3.20 21.61
C VAL A 90 -5.55 -3.16 21.95
N GLY A 91 -6.23 -4.29 21.79
CA GLY A 91 -7.67 -4.44 21.99
C GLY A 91 -8.42 -4.81 20.72
N ASP A 92 -9.52 -5.56 20.86
CA ASP A 92 -10.36 -6.01 19.74
C ASP A 92 -11.36 -4.93 19.27
N ASP A 93 -11.33 -3.75 19.87
CA ASP A 93 -12.39 -2.74 19.73
C ASP A 93 -12.35 -1.95 18.40
N CYS A 94 -11.30 -2.13 17.58
CA CYS A 94 -11.19 -1.43 16.30
C CYS A 94 -11.17 -2.39 15.10
N THR A 95 -12.36 -2.81 14.68
CA THR A 95 -12.59 -3.68 13.51
C THR A 95 -12.05 -3.08 12.21
N LEU A 96 -12.15 -1.77 12.05
CA LEU A 96 -11.69 -1.04 10.87
C LEU A 96 -10.16 -1.07 10.74
N THR A 97 -9.45 -0.73 11.82
CA THR A 97 -7.99 -0.75 11.86
C THR A 97 -7.47 -2.18 11.66
N LYS A 98 -8.11 -3.17 12.28
CA LYS A 98 -7.81 -4.59 12.05
C LYS A 98 -7.97 -4.98 10.59
N ALA A 99 -9.09 -4.64 9.97
CA ALA A 99 -9.35 -4.92 8.55
C ALA A 99 -8.33 -4.24 7.61
N PHE A 100 -7.84 -3.05 7.96
CA PHE A 100 -6.77 -2.39 7.21
C PHE A 100 -5.43 -3.12 7.34
N PHE A 101 -5.00 -3.43 8.57
CA PHE A 101 -3.71 -4.11 8.82
C PHE A 101 -3.68 -5.52 8.24
N ASP A 102 -4.82 -6.23 8.21
CA ASP A 102 -4.93 -7.56 7.63
C ASP A 102 -4.87 -7.57 6.09
N ARG A 103 -4.99 -6.40 5.45
CA ARG A 103 -5.05 -6.24 3.99
C ARG A 103 -3.89 -5.45 3.39
N VAL A 104 -3.09 -4.77 4.21
CA VAL A 104 -2.03 -3.89 3.73
C VAL A 104 -0.78 -4.65 3.30
N LEU A 105 -0.28 -4.27 2.13
CA LEU A 105 0.96 -4.73 1.52
C LEU A 105 1.79 -3.49 1.14
N TYR A 106 3.10 -3.53 1.35
CA TYR A 106 3.99 -2.43 0.99
C TYR A 106 4.79 -2.80 -0.26
N LEU A 107 4.68 -1.98 -1.32
CA LEU A 107 5.39 -2.22 -2.57
C LEU A 107 6.81 -1.60 -2.55
N PRO A 108 7.83 -2.27 -3.12
CA PRO A 108 9.23 -1.85 -3.07
C PRO A 108 9.58 -0.75 -4.09
N VAL A 109 8.80 0.33 -4.15
CA VAL A 109 8.96 1.40 -5.15
C VAL A 109 9.85 2.56 -4.68
N THR A 110 10.15 2.61 -3.38
CA THR A 110 10.85 3.71 -2.73
C THR A 110 12.37 3.62 -2.83
N SER A 111 12.93 2.47 -3.23
CA SER A 111 14.38 2.26 -3.38
C SER A 111 15.01 3.13 -4.46
N GLN A 112 16.12 3.83 -4.17
CA GLN A 112 16.81 4.70 -5.14
C GLN A 112 17.24 3.98 -6.43
N LYS A 113 17.40 2.65 -6.38
CA LYS A 113 17.75 1.82 -7.54
C LYS A 113 16.55 1.44 -8.40
N PHE A 114 15.33 1.79 -7.98
CA PHE A 114 14.09 1.43 -8.64
C PHE A 114 13.86 2.28 -9.89
N THR A 115 14.18 1.72 -11.05
CA THR A 115 14.11 2.39 -12.34
C THR A 115 12.69 2.38 -12.92
N THR A 116 12.45 3.15 -13.99
CA THR A 116 11.18 3.09 -14.75
C THR A 116 10.92 1.70 -15.34
N LYS A 117 11.97 0.95 -15.69
CA LYS A 117 11.84 -0.43 -16.16
C LYS A 117 11.34 -1.34 -15.03
N ASP A 118 11.86 -1.14 -13.81
CA ASP A 118 11.44 -1.90 -12.63
C ASP A 118 9.99 -1.58 -12.25
N GLN A 119 9.55 -0.33 -12.41
CA GLN A 119 8.15 0.06 -12.25
C GLN A 119 7.22 -0.75 -13.18
N GLN A 120 7.56 -0.83 -14.46
CA GLN A 120 6.77 -1.58 -15.44
C GLN A 120 6.80 -3.09 -15.16
N ASN A 121 7.95 -3.64 -14.80
CA ASN A 121 8.09 -5.04 -14.46
C ASN A 121 7.29 -5.40 -13.20
N LEU A 122 7.28 -4.53 -12.19
CA LEU A 122 6.49 -4.72 -10.98
C LEU A 122 4.99 -4.70 -11.31
N ILE A 123 4.51 -3.81 -12.17
CA ILE A 123 3.10 -3.80 -12.61
C ILE A 123 2.74 -5.09 -13.35
N LYS A 124 3.63 -5.59 -14.22
CA LYS A 124 3.43 -6.87 -14.89
C LYS A 124 3.40 -8.04 -13.90
N ALA A 125 4.31 -8.05 -12.94
CA ALA A 125 4.36 -9.04 -11.86
C ALA A 125 3.08 -9.02 -11.02
N LEU A 126 2.62 -7.83 -10.60
CA LEU A 126 1.35 -7.65 -9.90
C LEU A 126 0.17 -8.17 -10.72
N SER A 127 0.08 -7.80 -12.00
CA SER A 127 -0.99 -8.28 -12.87
C SER A 127 -0.97 -9.80 -13.04
N ALA A 128 0.21 -10.42 -13.16
CA ALA A 128 0.35 -11.86 -13.29
C ALA A 128 -0.03 -12.59 -11.98
N ALA A 129 0.49 -12.14 -10.84
CA ALA A 129 0.18 -12.71 -9.53
C ALA A 129 -1.31 -12.61 -9.18
N LEU A 130 -1.93 -11.47 -9.49
CA LEU A 130 -3.38 -11.27 -9.34
C LEU A 130 -4.20 -12.12 -10.30
N SER A 131 -3.69 -12.43 -11.49
CA SER A 131 -4.39 -13.30 -12.45
C SER A 131 -4.29 -14.78 -12.10
N LEU A 132 -3.15 -15.23 -11.55
CA LEU A 132 -2.96 -16.61 -11.05
C LEU A 132 -3.99 -16.98 -9.98
N LYS A 133 -4.37 -16.00 -9.14
CA LYS A 133 -5.46 -16.12 -8.15
C LYS A 133 -6.78 -16.56 -8.79
N ILE A 134 -7.13 -15.99 -9.96
CA ILE A 134 -8.38 -16.32 -10.65
C ILE A 134 -8.36 -17.79 -11.08
N ALA A 135 -7.25 -18.25 -11.66
CA ALA A 135 -7.12 -19.63 -12.13
C ALA A 135 -7.22 -20.66 -10.98
N THR A 136 -6.62 -20.38 -9.82
CA THR A 136 -6.71 -21.29 -8.66
C THR A 136 -8.12 -21.39 -8.08
N LEU A 137 -8.89 -20.29 -8.07
CA LEU A 137 -10.28 -20.29 -7.59
C LEU A 137 -11.25 -21.00 -8.54
N THR A 138 -11.04 -20.91 -9.86
CA THR A 138 -11.87 -21.64 -10.83
C THR A 138 -11.60 -23.14 -10.85
N THR A 139 -10.40 -23.57 -10.44
CA THR A 139 -10.07 -25.01 -10.42
C THR A 139 -10.61 -25.71 -9.16
N GLU A 140 -10.73 -25.00 -8.04
CA GLU A 140 -11.31 -25.54 -6.79
C GLU A 140 -12.84 -25.40 -6.72
N GLY A 141 -13.43 -24.49 -7.50
CA GLY A 141 -14.88 -24.23 -7.53
C GLY A 141 -15.75 -25.24 -8.29
N LEU A 142 -15.18 -26.30 -8.86
CA LEU A 142 -15.93 -27.35 -9.58
C LEU A 142 -16.19 -28.62 -8.76
N SER A 143 -15.84 -28.62 -7.47
CA SER A 143 -16.07 -29.76 -6.56
C SER A 143 -17.22 -29.58 -5.57
N GLN A 144 -17.88 -28.43 -5.47
CA GLN A 144 -18.96 -28.23 -4.50
C GLN A 144 -20.09 -27.36 -5.07
N THR A 145 -21.06 -28.01 -5.71
CA THR A 145 -22.45 -27.54 -5.77
C THR A 145 -23.20 -28.10 -4.58
N GLU A 146 -23.62 -27.24 -3.66
CA GLU A 146 -25.02 -26.99 -3.26
C GLU A 146 -25.08 -26.30 -1.88
N ASP A 147 -26.03 -25.36 -1.78
CA ASP A 147 -26.46 -24.60 -0.61
C ASP A 147 -25.55 -23.52 0.00
N ALA A 148 -25.72 -22.28 -0.48
CA ALA A 148 -26.44 -21.25 0.28
C ALA A 148 -26.56 -19.95 -0.51
N LEU A 149 -27.81 -19.47 -0.58
CA LEU A 149 -28.27 -18.27 -1.27
C LEU A 149 -28.18 -17.05 -0.34
N ALA A 150 -27.80 -15.90 -0.92
CA ALA A 150 -28.04 -14.50 -0.47
C ALA A 150 -27.42 -14.11 0.88
N THR A 151 -26.59 -13.08 1.04
CA THR A 151 -26.70 -11.63 0.77
C THR A 151 -25.30 -11.09 1.14
N GLU A 152 -24.65 -10.17 0.43
CA GLU A 152 -24.84 -8.72 0.55
C GLU A 152 -23.94 -8.06 -0.49
N ASN A 153 -24.56 -7.34 -1.41
CA ASN A 153 -23.90 -6.55 -2.43
C ASN A 153 -24.39 -5.10 -2.27
N CYS A 154 -23.88 -4.38 -1.26
CA CYS A 154 -23.98 -2.91 -1.16
C CYS A 154 -23.27 -2.42 0.11
N SER A 155 -21.97 -2.08 0.06
CA SER A 155 -21.36 -1.19 1.09
C SER A 155 -19.93 -0.72 0.81
N ASN A 156 -19.25 -1.19 -0.23
CA ASN A 156 -17.84 -0.83 -0.44
C ASN A 156 -17.60 0.62 -0.89
N HIS A 157 -18.63 1.38 -1.28
CA HIS A 157 -18.47 2.75 -1.76
C HIS A 157 -18.56 3.85 -0.67
N LEU A 158 -18.98 3.49 0.56
CA LEU A 158 -19.21 4.46 1.65
C LEU A 158 -18.14 4.43 2.76
N LEU A 159 -17.31 3.39 2.80
CA LEU A 159 -16.35 3.14 3.89
C LEU A 159 -15.03 3.93 3.79
N LEU A 160 -14.74 4.57 2.65
CA LEU A 160 -13.50 5.34 2.47
C LEU A 160 -13.57 6.79 2.96
N ARG A 161 -14.76 7.32 3.30
CA ARG A 161 -14.90 8.72 3.76
C ARG A 161 -14.67 8.93 5.26
N TYR A 162 -14.63 7.88 6.08
CA TYR A 162 -14.58 8.03 7.54
C TYR A 162 -13.17 7.96 8.16
N LEU A 163 -12.15 7.57 7.40
CA LEU A 163 -10.76 7.52 7.88
C LEU A 163 -10.05 8.89 7.84
N ALA A 164 -10.69 9.90 7.26
CA ALA A 164 -10.27 11.32 7.24
C ALA A 164 -10.44 12.05 8.59
N GLY A 165 -11.04 11.41 9.60
CA GLY A 165 -11.44 12.05 10.85
C GLY A 165 -10.44 11.98 12.01
N PHE A 166 -9.22 11.42 11.85
CA PHE A 166 -8.22 11.43 12.91
C PHE A 166 -7.43 12.73 12.91
N THR A 167 -8.06 13.77 13.43
CA THR A 167 -7.38 14.96 13.94
C THR A 167 -6.36 14.53 14.99
N LEU A 168 -5.09 14.82 14.71
CA LEU A 168 -4.03 14.84 15.71
C LEU A 168 -4.48 15.74 16.87
N TYR A 169 -4.67 15.12 18.03
CA TYR A 169 -4.79 15.77 19.32
C TYR A 169 -3.50 16.59 19.54
N ARG A 170 -3.53 17.88 19.22
CA ARG A 170 -2.44 18.81 19.53
C ARG A 170 -2.68 19.33 20.93
N GLU A 171 -1.93 18.78 21.90
CA GLU A 171 -1.89 19.30 23.26
C GLU A 171 -1.56 20.80 23.24
N SER A 172 -2.50 21.57 23.78
CA SER A 172 -2.33 22.94 24.22
C SER A 172 -1.58 22.90 25.54
N THR A 173 -0.28 23.21 25.56
CA THR A 173 0.40 23.62 26.78
C THR A 173 0.42 25.15 26.85
N CYS A 174 -0.23 25.67 27.88
CA CYS A 174 -0.10 27.04 28.36
C CYS A 174 1.37 27.40 28.58
N ASP A 175 1.78 28.55 28.06
CA ASP A 175 2.31 29.68 28.83
C ASP A 175 2.23 30.96 27.96
#